data_AF-A0A1V2RA11-F1
#
_entry.id   AF-A0A1V2RA11-F1
#
_cell.length_a   1.000
_cell.length_b   1.000
_cell.length_c   1.000
_cell.angle_alpha   90.00
_cell.angle_beta   90.00
_cell.angle_gamma   90.00
#
_symmetry.space_group_name_H-M   'P 1'
#
loop_
_entity.id
_entity.type
_entity.pdbx_description
1 polymer ?
#
loop_
_entity_poly.entity_id
_entity_poly.type
_entity_poly.pdbx_seq_one_letter_code
_entity_poly.pdbx_strand_id
1 'polypeptide(L)'
;MKTTTKTTTSLYSVETDALAVAAARGDNVALAELYAAHQETVLALVAARLRGVARADIEDAAQDVWVDVCEQIWAFVPKYRSFGRWVEYLVKQAAERIQPAAVVRPRRLACPLRVAAVRMAVAAA
;
A
#
# COMPACT_ATOMS: atom_id res chain seq x y z
N MET A 1 33.44 -12.60 13.63
CA MET A 1 32.11 -12.33 13.01
C MET A 1 32.09 -10.88 12.58
N LYS A 2 32.02 -10.60 11.26
CA LYS A 2 31.92 -9.23 10.75
C LYS A 2 30.44 -8.83 10.83
N THR A 3 30.12 -7.84 11.65
CA THR A 3 28.82 -7.18 11.65
C THR A 3 28.70 -6.38 10.37
N THR A 4 28.04 -6.94 9.37
CA THR A 4 27.70 -6.22 8.14
C THR A 4 26.63 -5.20 8.51
N THR A 5 27.02 -3.94 8.67
CA THR A 5 26.11 -2.80 8.73
C THR A 5 25.35 -2.81 7.40
N LYS A 6 24.12 -3.35 7.37
CA LYS A 6 23.21 -3.18 6.24
C LYS A 6 22.96 -1.68 6.14
N THR A 7 23.62 -1.00 5.22
CA THR A 7 23.25 0.36 4.83
C THR A 7 21.81 0.27 4.34
N THR A 8 20.85 0.70 5.16
CA THR A 8 19.44 0.74 4.79
C THR A 8 19.30 1.82 3.72
N THR A 9 19.39 1.42 2.46
CA THR A 9 19.16 2.31 1.31
C THR A 9 17.73 2.84 1.42
N SER A 10 17.58 4.17 1.34
CA SER A 10 16.27 4.80 1.41
C SER A 10 15.49 4.52 0.12
N LEU A 11 14.21 4.18 0.25
CA LEU A 11 13.30 3.96 -0.87
C LEU A 11 13.20 5.16 -1.84
N TYR A 12 13.56 6.36 -1.37
CA TYR A 12 13.51 7.62 -2.14
C TYR A 12 14.89 8.06 -2.64
N SER A 13 15.91 7.21 -2.55
CA SER A 13 17.27 7.55 -2.93
C SER A 13 17.50 7.43 -4.45
N VAL A 14 18.50 8.14 -4.94
CA VAL A 14 18.89 8.08 -6.37
C VAL A 14 19.44 6.69 -6.73
N GLU A 15 20.06 6.00 -5.78
CA GLU A 15 20.52 4.62 -5.96
C GLU A 15 19.35 3.65 -6.18
N THR A 16 18.25 3.84 -5.45
CA THR A 16 17.02 3.06 -5.64
C THR A 16 16.41 3.32 -7.01
N ASP A 17 16.39 4.58 -7.45
CA ASP A 17 15.93 4.94 -8.81
C ASP A 17 16.82 4.31 -9.89
N ALA A 18 18.14 4.25 -9.68
CA ALA A 18 19.07 3.61 -10.60
C ALA A 18 18.83 2.08 -10.70
N LEU A 19 18.62 1.40 -9.57
CA LEU A 19 18.24 -0.01 -9.54
C LEU A 19 16.90 -0.24 -10.25
N ALA A 20 15.92 0.63 -10.04
CA ALA A 20 14.63 0.55 -10.73
C ALA A 20 14.76 0.73 -12.25
N VAL A 21 15.64 1.61 -12.72
CA VAL A 21 15.96 1.74 -14.16
C VAL A 21 16.63 0.48 -14.72
N ALA A 22 17.53 -0.15 -13.97
CA ALA A 22 18.15 -1.41 -14.39
C ALA A 22 17.10 -2.53 -14.48
N ALA A 23 16.25 -2.66 -13.46
CA ALA A 23 15.15 -3.61 -13.44
C ALA A 23 14.16 -3.38 -14.59
N ALA A 24 13.83 -2.13 -14.91
CA ALA A 24 12.97 -1.77 -16.04
C ALA A 24 13.53 -2.22 -17.40
N ARG A 25 14.86 -2.40 -17.50
CA ARG A 25 15.55 -2.91 -18.69
C ARG A 25 15.70 -4.44 -18.71
N GLY A 26 15.10 -5.14 -17.75
CA GLY A 26 15.14 -6.60 -17.64
C GLY A 26 16.26 -7.15 -16.75
N ASP A 27 16.93 -6.31 -15.96
CA ASP A 27 17.90 -6.79 -14.97
C ASP A 27 17.17 -7.42 -13.76
N ASN A 28 17.05 -8.74 -13.79
CA ASN A 28 16.41 -9.52 -12.73
C ASN A 28 17.19 -9.48 -11.40
N VAL A 29 18.51 -9.24 -11.43
CA VAL A 29 19.32 -9.10 -10.21
C VAL A 29 18.99 -7.77 -9.55
N ALA A 30 18.92 -6.68 -10.32
CA ALA A 30 18.50 -5.38 -9.80
C ALA A 30 17.08 -5.42 -9.23
N LEU A 31 16.16 -6.14 -9.86
CA LEU A 31 14.81 -6.34 -9.35
C LEU A 31 14.80 -7.10 -8.01
N ALA A 32 15.59 -8.18 -7.90
CA ALA A 32 15.73 -8.92 -6.66
C ALA A 32 16.37 -8.07 -5.54
N GLU A 33 17.34 -7.22 -5.87
CA GLU A 33 17.95 -6.27 -4.94
C GLU A 33 16.94 -5.24 -4.43
N LEU A 34 16.09 -4.68 -5.30
CA LEU A 34 15.00 -3.79 -4.89
C LEU A 34 14.06 -4.46 -3.90
N TYR A 35 13.62 -5.69 -4.20
CA TYR A 35 12.76 -6.46 -3.31
C TYR A 35 13.44 -6.70 -1.94
N ALA A 36 14.66 -7.22 -1.96
CA ALA A 36 15.41 -7.55 -0.74
C ALA A 36 15.68 -6.32 0.13
N ALA A 37 15.92 -5.15 -0.49
CA ALA A 37 16.19 -3.90 0.21
C ALA A 37 14.93 -3.27 0.81
N HIS A 38 13.77 -3.41 0.16
CA HIS A 38 12.60 -2.58 0.47
C HIS A 38 11.32 -3.34 0.87
N GLN A 39 11.30 -4.68 0.88
CA GLN A 39 10.10 -5.45 1.24
C GLN A 39 9.49 -5.03 2.60
N GLU A 40 10.33 -4.84 3.62
CA GLU A 40 9.89 -4.40 4.96
C GLU A 40 9.38 -2.96 4.96
N THR A 41 9.97 -2.09 4.14
CA THR A 41 9.51 -0.70 4.00
C THR A 41 8.13 -0.65 3.34
N VAL A 42 7.92 -1.45 2.28
CA VAL A 42 6.61 -1.57 1.63
C VAL A 42 5.57 -2.10 2.60
N LEU A 43 5.90 -3.15 3.36
CA LEU A 43 5.02 -3.70 4.39
C LEU A 43 4.64 -2.66 5.46
N ALA A 44 5.61 -1.86 5.91
CA ALA A 44 5.35 -0.77 6.85
C ALA A 44 4.44 0.33 6.24
N LEU A 45 4.64 0.67 4.95
CA LEU A 45 3.81 1.65 4.25
C LEU A 45 2.35 1.18 4.06
N VAL A 46 2.14 -0.11 3.81
CA VAL A 46 0.82 -0.75 3.74
C VAL A 46 0.17 -0.78 5.12
N ALA A 47 0.89 -1.25 6.14
CA ALA A 47 0.39 -1.31 7.52
C ALA A 47 -0.03 0.08 8.04
N ALA A 48 0.72 1.13 7.68
CA ALA A 48 0.40 2.51 8.06
C ALA A 48 -0.96 2.99 7.49
N ARG A 49 -1.38 2.44 6.34
CA ARG A 49 -2.65 2.77 5.65
C ARG A 49 -3.80 1.88 6.06
N LEU A 50 -3.54 0.61 6.35
CA LEU A 50 -4.53 -0.40 6.73
C LEU A 50 -4.60 -0.57 8.25
N ARG A 51 -4.71 0.55 8.99
CA ARG A 51 -4.79 0.50 10.46
C ARG A 51 -6.07 -0.21 10.91
N GLY A 52 -5.91 -1.19 11.80
CA GLY A 52 -7.03 -1.99 12.33
C GLY A 52 -7.47 -3.15 11.42
N VAL A 53 -6.78 -3.37 10.30
CA VAL A 53 -6.95 -4.55 9.45
C VAL A 53 -6.10 -5.71 10.00
N ALA A 54 -6.50 -6.96 9.73
CA ALA A 54 -5.75 -8.12 10.19
C ALA A 54 -4.35 -8.17 9.55
N ARG A 55 -3.38 -8.72 10.28
CA ARG A 55 -1.98 -8.76 9.84
C ARG A 55 -1.80 -9.53 8.53
N ALA A 56 -2.53 -10.63 8.35
CA ALA A 56 -2.48 -11.42 7.11
C ALA A 56 -2.87 -10.58 5.89
N ASP A 57 -3.99 -9.84 5.95
CA ASP A 57 -4.42 -8.97 4.84
C ASP A 57 -3.40 -7.85 4.54
N ILE A 58 -2.70 -7.35 5.57
CA ILE A 58 -1.63 -6.36 5.39
C ILE A 58 -0.44 -6.98 4.64
N GLU A 59 -0.06 -8.21 4.98
CA GLU A 59 1.01 -8.94 4.31
C GLU A 59 0.63 -9.27 2.86
N ASP A 60 -0.62 -9.69 2.62
CA ASP A 60 -1.16 -9.95 1.29
C ASP A 60 -1.14 -8.66 0.43
N ALA A 61 -1.61 -7.52 0.96
CA ALA A 61 -1.50 -6.25 0.21
C ALA A 61 -0.06 -5.84 -0.09
N ALA A 62 0.89 -6.13 0.82
CA ALA A 62 2.28 -5.84 0.56
C ALA A 62 2.85 -6.73 -0.56
N GLN A 63 2.42 -8.00 -0.63
CA GLN A 63 2.76 -8.89 -1.75
C GLN A 63 2.14 -8.40 -3.05
N ASP A 64 0.87 -7.98 -3.05
CA ASP A 64 0.20 -7.40 -4.21
C ASP A 64 0.94 -6.18 -4.78
N VAL A 65 1.48 -5.33 -3.92
CA VAL A 65 2.31 -4.19 -4.37
C VAL A 65 3.54 -4.66 -5.13
N TRP A 66 4.20 -5.73 -4.68
CA TRP A 66 5.36 -6.29 -5.39
C TRP A 66 4.99 -7.00 -6.68
N VAL A 67 3.83 -7.65 -6.73
CA VAL A 67 3.25 -8.16 -7.99
C VAL A 67 3.06 -7.00 -8.97
N ASP A 68 2.40 -5.93 -8.54
CA ASP A 68 2.20 -4.71 -9.35
C ASP A 68 3.53 -4.10 -9.82
N VAL A 69 4.57 -4.08 -8.95
CA VAL A 69 5.92 -3.65 -9.33
C VAL A 69 6.46 -4.54 -10.44
N CYS A 70 6.48 -5.86 -10.27
CA CYS A 70 7.01 -6.80 -11.27
C CYS A 70 6.29 -6.69 -12.62
N GLU A 71 4.96 -6.52 -12.62
CA GLU A 71 4.16 -6.40 -13.84
C GLU A 71 4.37 -5.09 -14.59
N GLN A 72 4.74 -4.02 -13.89
CA GLN A 72 4.75 -2.65 -14.44
C GLN A 72 6.14 -2.01 -14.46
N ILE A 73 7.18 -2.66 -13.90
CA ILE A 73 8.53 -2.08 -13.78
C ILE A 73 9.12 -1.69 -15.14
N TRP A 74 8.78 -2.41 -16.21
CA TRP A 74 9.22 -2.10 -17.58
C TRP A 74 8.77 -0.71 -18.06
N ALA A 75 7.70 -0.16 -17.47
CA ALA A 75 7.17 1.17 -17.78
C ALA A 75 7.73 2.27 -16.84
N PHE A 76 8.61 1.92 -15.89
CA PHE A 76 9.17 2.88 -14.95
C PHE A 76 10.13 3.86 -15.66
N VAL A 77 9.86 5.15 -15.49
CA VAL A 77 10.69 6.23 -16.03
C VAL A 77 10.95 7.26 -14.92
N PRO A 78 12.19 7.37 -14.42
CA PRO A 78 12.51 8.20 -13.25
C PRO A 78 12.31 9.71 -13.50
N LYS A 79 12.28 10.14 -14.77
CA LYS A 79 12.00 11.53 -15.15
C LYS A 79 10.64 12.03 -14.66
N TYR A 80 9.63 11.16 -14.60
CA TYR A 80 8.27 11.56 -14.24
C TYR A 80 7.97 11.37 -12.76
N ARG A 81 8.59 10.38 -12.12
CA ARG A 81 8.35 10.03 -10.72
C ARG A 81 9.50 9.15 -10.21
N SER A 82 10.00 9.44 -8.99
CA SER A 82 10.95 8.55 -8.33
C SER A 82 10.29 7.22 -7.95
N PHE A 83 11.10 6.17 -7.82
CA PHE A 83 10.64 4.82 -7.50
C PHE A 83 9.82 4.81 -6.21
N GLY A 84 10.31 5.45 -5.13
CA GLY A 84 9.56 5.50 -3.87
C GLY A 84 8.19 6.17 -3.98
N ARG A 85 8.05 7.23 -4.78
CA ARG A 85 6.74 7.85 -5.04
C ARG A 85 5.83 6.98 -5.89
N TRP A 86 6.40 6.19 -6.79
CA TRP A 86 5.65 5.24 -7.60
C TRP A 86 5.15 4.07 -6.74
N VAL A 87 6.00 3.52 -5.86
CA VAL A 87 5.61 2.51 -4.85
C VAL A 87 4.53 3.04 -3.91
N GLU A 88 4.62 4.28 -3.42
CA GLU A 88 3.54 4.88 -2.60
C GLU A 88 2.17 4.90 -3.31
N TYR A 89 2.18 5.09 -4.63
CA TYR A 89 0.97 5.06 -5.45
C TYR A 89 0.43 3.63 -5.56
N LEU A 90 1.28 2.64 -5.81
CA LEU A 90 0.88 1.22 -5.82
C LEU A 90 0.34 0.77 -4.45
N VAL A 91 1.02 1.14 -3.37
CA VAL A 91 0.56 0.90 -1.98
C VAL A 91 -0.83 1.50 -1.74
N LYS A 92 -1.11 2.70 -2.27
CA LYS A 92 -2.45 3.31 -2.17
C LYS A 92 -3.48 2.47 -2.93
N GLN A 93 -3.19 2.04 -4.16
CA GLN A 93 -4.10 1.19 -4.94
C GLN A 93 -4.37 -0.15 -4.24
N ALA A 94 -3.33 -0.81 -3.72
CA ALA A 94 -3.48 -2.06 -2.97
C ALA A 94 -4.36 -1.89 -1.72
N ALA A 95 -4.15 -0.81 -0.95
CA ALA A 95 -4.98 -0.52 0.22
C ALA A 95 -6.44 -0.24 -0.14
N GLU A 96 -6.70 0.43 -1.28
CA GLU A 96 -8.05 0.69 -1.79
C GLU A 96 -8.78 -0.59 -2.24
N ARG A 97 -8.04 -1.65 -2.65
CA ARG A 97 -8.62 -2.96 -2.97
C ARG A 97 -9.05 -3.73 -1.72
N ILE A 98 -8.28 -3.62 -0.63
CA ILE A 98 -8.56 -4.32 0.64
C ILE A 98 -9.62 -3.61 1.46
N GLN A 99 -9.65 -2.28 1.46
CA GLN A 99 -10.77 -1.56 2.05
C GLN A 99 -11.98 -1.76 1.13
N PRO A 100 -12.98 -2.60 1.47
CA PRO A 100 -14.25 -2.50 0.77
C PRO A 100 -14.75 -1.06 0.92
N ALA A 101 -15.62 -0.58 0.03
CA ALA A 101 -16.27 0.73 0.03
C ALA A 101 -17.00 1.12 1.35
N ALA A 102 -16.26 1.18 2.44
CA ALA A 102 -16.65 1.28 3.84
C ALA A 102 -15.97 2.49 4.50
N VAL A 103 -15.19 3.27 3.75
CA VAL A 103 -14.93 4.66 4.08
C VAL A 103 -16.09 5.52 3.53
N VAL A 104 -17.10 5.68 4.39
CA VAL A 104 -17.79 6.96 4.59
C VAL A 104 -18.55 7.56 3.39
N ARG A 105 -19.73 7.03 3.08
CA ARG A 105 -20.90 7.93 3.17
C ARG A 105 -21.33 7.91 4.63
N PRO A 106 -21.61 9.04 5.29
CA PRO A 106 -22.36 8.98 6.53
C PRO A 106 -23.66 8.26 6.19
N ARG A 107 -23.86 7.03 6.72
CA ARG A 107 -25.18 6.42 6.81
C ARG A 107 -25.99 7.23 7.82
N ARG A 108 -26.34 8.46 7.44
CA ARG A 108 -27.66 8.98 7.78
C ARG A 108 -28.60 8.04 7.04
N LEU A 109 -29.46 7.36 7.79
CA LEU A 109 -30.54 6.46 7.32
C LEU A 109 -30.11 5.02 7.04
N ALA A 110 -30.36 4.14 8.01
CA ALA A 110 -31.05 2.84 7.86
C ALA A 110 -30.74 1.91 9.05
N CYS A 111 -31.15 2.32 10.26
CA CYS A 111 -31.44 1.35 11.31
C CYS A 111 -32.97 1.38 11.49
N PRO A 112 -33.71 0.35 11.03
CA PRO A 112 -35.17 0.30 11.14
C PRO A 112 -35.64 0.50 12.59
N LEU A 113 -34.85 0.03 13.55
CA LEU A 113 -35.12 0.12 14.99
C LEU A 113 -35.09 1.57 15.51
N ARG A 114 -34.28 2.47 14.91
CA ARG A 114 -34.27 3.90 15.29
C ARG A 114 -35.46 4.68 14.73
N VAL A 115 -35.99 4.30 13.55
CA VAL A 115 -37.18 4.95 12.96
C VAL A 115 -38.45 4.55 13.71
N ALA A 116 -38.55 3.29 14.14
CA ALA A 116 -39.67 2.82 14.97
C ALA A 116 -39.69 3.51 16.35
N ALA A 117 -38.53 3.65 16.99
CA ALA A 117 -38.41 4.31 18.30
C ALA A 117 -38.80 5.81 18.26
N VAL A 118 -38.46 6.53 17.18
CA VAL A 118 -38.83 7.95 17.03
C VAL A 118 -40.31 8.12 16.73
N ARG A 119 -40.95 7.24 15.93
CA ARG A 119 -42.40 7.32 15.68
C ARG A 119 -43.23 7.01 16.94
N MET A 120 -42.75 6.09 17.78
CA MET A 120 -43.39 5.79 19.07
C MET A 120 -43.29 6.96 20.06
N ALA A 121 -42.15 7.67 20.09
CA ALA A 121 -41.95 8.80 21.00
C ALA A 121 -42.78 10.04 20.64
N VAL A 122 -43.09 10.25 19.35
CA VAL A 122 -43.91 11.38 18.88
C VAL A 122 -45.41 11.12 19.04
N ALA A 123 -45.86 9.87 19.10
CA ALA A 123 -47.26 9.52 19.32
C ALA A 123 -47.68 9.46 20.80
N ALA A 124 -46.71 9.56 21.72
CA ALA A 124 -46.92 9.51 23.17
C ALA A 124 -46.79 10.88 23.87
N ALA A 125 -46.61 11.96 23.10
CA ALA A 125 -46.62 13.35 23.55
C ALA A 125 -47.85 14.07 22.99
#